data_AF-A0A3N5LPK0-F1
#
_entry.id   AF-A0A3N5LPK0-F1
#
_cell.length_a   1.000
_cell.length_b   1.000
_cell.length_c   1.000
_cell.angle_alpha   90.00
_cell.angle_beta   90.00
_cell.angle_gamma   90.00
#
_symmetry.space_group_name_H-M   'P 1'
#
loop_
_entity.id
_entity.type
_entity.pdbx_description
1 polymer ?
#
loop_
_entity_poly.entity_id
_entity_poly.type
_entity_poly.pdbx_seq_one_letter_code
_entity_poly.pdbx_strand_id
1 'polypeptide(L)'
;MLVRWLTVRAITYPVADEICCLLLTRWACQEAGFEPRVYARFSSSCSGTVVTDYEDRPLPELIKAHLAPLGGILAENTEQADIVLFVNAPALGQGAGEFQWMVQAGLEYVRSLLPEGFKGYIDQVASDPLFLKTRCEMETPRRSPEEFVRAILSSVQQGFTTAIADVAFVNGSDLILGQELTRHPEAARLAAYGGWNTAGNTLGTVLAQAVLRALALKQGATPEQTRAHLEFLFTRYLDDYGFQAIERTRSMVTDLPGLGILPTVQRLPDEIAEKIEACVSARLLAQAQSLEKIFLDAGMVQSIHVSQIVLPWKRLFEVGIQVEVVLD
;
A
#
# COMPACT_ATOMS: atom_id res chain seq x y z
N MET A 1 2.31 -28.14 21.86
CA MET A 1 1.17 -27.97 22.78
C MET A 1 0.26 -26.91 22.17
N LEU A 2 -0.77 -27.31 21.43
CA LEU A 2 -1.69 -26.37 20.76
C LEU A 2 -2.45 -25.53 21.81
N VAL A 3 -2.50 -24.22 21.53
CA VAL A 3 -2.67 -23.09 22.45
C VAL A 3 -4.03 -23.06 23.17
N ARG A 4 -3.99 -22.85 24.50
CA ARG A 4 -5.17 -22.77 25.42
C ARG A 4 -6.07 -21.52 25.26
N TRP A 5 -5.91 -20.69 24.23
CA TRP A 5 -6.61 -19.40 24.14
C TRP A 5 -7.11 -18.98 22.75
N LEU A 6 -6.94 -19.82 21.71
CA LEU A 6 -7.51 -19.54 20.38
C LEU A 6 -9.05 -19.66 20.35
N THR A 7 -9.65 -20.33 21.34
CA THR A 7 -11.08 -20.66 21.36
C THR A 7 -11.95 -19.71 22.18
N VAL A 8 -11.38 -18.74 22.89
CA VAL A 8 -12.15 -18.00 23.91
C VAL A 8 -12.80 -16.73 23.37
N ARG A 9 -12.19 -16.03 22.39
CA ARG A 9 -12.79 -14.92 21.62
C ARG A 9 -12.09 -14.75 20.27
N ALA A 10 -12.74 -15.11 19.17
CA ALA A 10 -12.35 -14.65 17.84
C ALA A 10 -13.12 -13.34 17.57
N ILE A 11 -12.41 -12.20 17.54
CA ILE A 11 -13.01 -10.94 17.11
C ILE A 11 -12.85 -10.88 15.59
N THR A 12 -13.96 -11.06 14.87
CA THR A 12 -14.05 -10.67 13.46
C THR A 12 -14.33 -9.18 13.41
N TYR A 13 -13.32 -8.36 13.14
CA TYR A 13 -13.46 -6.94 12.79
C TYR A 13 -13.61 -6.82 11.26
N PRO A 14 -14.03 -5.66 10.70
CA PRO A 14 -14.45 -5.56 9.29
C PRO A 14 -13.25 -5.62 8.31
N VAL A 15 -12.55 -6.75 8.25
CA VAL A 15 -11.38 -6.99 7.39
C VAL A 15 -11.18 -8.51 7.32
N ALA A 16 -11.58 -9.19 6.24
CA ALA A 16 -11.48 -10.65 6.18
C ALA A 16 -10.10 -11.13 5.72
N ASP A 17 -9.45 -10.38 4.83
CA ASP A 17 -8.35 -10.89 4.02
C ASP A 17 -7.05 -11.04 4.84
N GLU A 18 -6.84 -10.17 5.83
CA GLU A 18 -5.58 -10.07 6.59
C GLU A 18 -5.63 -10.60 8.02
N ILE A 19 -6.79 -11.11 8.48
CA ILE A 19 -6.92 -11.70 9.83
C ILE A 19 -5.95 -12.87 10.00
N CYS A 20 -5.79 -13.72 8.97
CA CYS A 20 -4.87 -14.86 9.02
C CYS A 20 -3.42 -14.43 9.24
N CYS A 21 -2.97 -13.37 8.56
CA CYS A 21 -1.63 -12.80 8.73
C CYS A 21 -1.40 -12.32 10.16
N LEU A 22 -2.39 -11.65 10.75
CA LEU A 22 -2.31 -11.19 12.14
C LEU A 22 -2.36 -12.33 13.16
N LEU A 23 -3.11 -13.40 12.90
CA LEU A 23 -3.12 -14.59 13.76
C LEU A 23 -1.79 -15.35 13.74
N LEU A 24 -1.17 -15.51 12.57
CA LEU A 24 0.17 -16.09 12.45
C LEU A 24 1.23 -15.22 13.13
N THR A 25 1.11 -13.89 12.97
CA THR A 25 2.00 -12.92 13.63
C THR A 25 1.84 -12.98 15.15
N ARG A 26 0.60 -13.10 15.66
CA ARG A 26 0.34 -13.31 17.08
C ARG A 26 1.02 -14.57 17.59
N TRP A 27 0.91 -15.68 16.86
CA TRP A 27 1.57 -16.92 17.26
C TRP A 27 3.09 -16.74 17.37
N ALA A 28 3.73 -16.10 16.38
CA ALA A 28 5.16 -15.79 16.43
C ALA A 28 5.53 -14.89 17.63
N CYS A 29 4.70 -13.88 17.93
CA CYS A 29 4.86 -13.02 19.09
C CYS A 29 4.78 -13.79 20.41
N GLN A 30 3.81 -14.71 20.53
CA GLN A 30 3.63 -15.54 21.73
C GLN A 30 4.81 -16.48 21.98
N GLU A 31 5.31 -17.14 20.94
CA GLU A 31 6.49 -18.02 21.04
C GLU A 31 7.73 -17.23 21.48
N ALA A 32 7.84 -15.96 21.07
CA ALA A 32 8.96 -15.10 21.42
C ALA A 32 8.76 -14.27 22.71
N GLY A 33 7.60 -14.34 23.36
CA GLY A 33 7.26 -13.46 24.48
C GLY A 33 7.29 -11.97 24.11
N PHE A 34 6.96 -11.63 22.87
CA PHE A 34 6.98 -10.26 22.36
C PHE A 34 5.56 -9.66 22.35
N GLU A 35 5.40 -8.49 22.98
CA GLU A 35 4.15 -7.72 22.97
C GLU A 35 4.41 -6.39 22.26
N PRO A 36 3.95 -6.22 21.00
CA PRO A 36 4.37 -5.08 20.19
C PRO A 36 3.77 -3.76 20.68
N ARG A 37 4.62 -2.75 20.87
CA ARG A 37 4.25 -1.36 21.19
C ARG A 37 4.36 -0.49 19.94
N VAL A 38 3.27 0.12 19.50
CA VAL A 38 3.23 0.91 18.26
C VAL A 38 2.95 2.38 18.55
N TYR A 39 3.81 3.28 18.10
CA TYR A 39 3.50 4.72 18.07
C TYR A 39 2.94 5.09 16.70
N ALA A 40 1.74 5.65 16.66
CA ALA A 40 1.07 6.03 15.41
C ALA A 40 1.21 7.55 15.15
N ARG A 41 1.77 7.91 13.99
CA ARG A 41 1.86 9.30 13.50
C ARG A 41 1.01 9.46 12.23
N PHE A 42 0.06 10.38 12.27
CA PHE A 42 -0.83 10.66 11.13
C PHE A 42 -0.29 11.77 10.21
N SER A 43 -0.63 11.72 8.92
CA SER A 43 -0.25 12.75 7.94
C SER A 43 -1.05 14.06 8.04
N SER A 44 -2.12 14.07 8.82
CA SER A 44 -2.88 15.28 9.16
C SER A 44 -3.35 15.26 10.62
N SER A 45 -3.50 16.46 11.20
CA SER A 45 -4.11 16.64 12.52
C SER A 45 -5.61 16.28 12.55
N CYS A 46 -6.28 16.27 11.40
CA CYS A 46 -7.70 15.89 11.29
C CYS A 46 -7.92 14.39 11.07
N SER A 47 -6.88 13.63 10.69
CA SER A 47 -7.01 12.23 10.28
C SER A 47 -7.53 11.31 11.38
N GLY A 48 -7.22 11.61 12.66
CA GLY A 48 -7.63 10.78 13.79
C GLY A 48 -9.14 10.66 13.98
N THR A 49 -9.93 11.54 13.37
CA THR A 49 -11.40 11.54 13.49
C THR A 49 -12.11 11.01 12.25
N VAL A 50 -11.40 10.75 11.15
CA VAL A 50 -12.01 10.29 9.90
C VAL A 50 -12.30 8.79 9.99
N VAL A 51 -13.52 8.41 9.62
CA VAL A 51 -13.90 7.03 9.32
C VAL A 51 -13.71 6.84 7.82
N THR A 52 -12.77 5.97 7.45
CA THR A 52 -12.50 5.62 6.05
C THR A 52 -13.62 4.76 5.48
N ASP A 53 -13.72 4.72 4.16
CA ASP A 53 -14.75 3.94 3.46
C ASP A 53 -14.62 2.46 3.86
N TYR A 54 -15.76 1.78 4.02
CA TYR A 54 -15.89 0.38 4.48
C TYR A 54 -15.54 0.11 5.94
N GLU A 55 -15.07 1.09 6.69
CA GLU A 55 -14.76 0.94 8.11
C GLU A 55 -15.90 1.40 9.02
N ASP A 56 -15.95 0.85 10.24
CA ASP A 56 -17.00 1.15 11.24
C ASP A 56 -16.52 2.12 12.35
N ARG A 57 -15.26 2.54 12.31
CA ARG A 57 -14.63 3.34 13.38
C ARG A 57 -13.50 4.24 12.87
N PRO A 58 -13.14 5.29 13.64
CA PRO A 58 -12.00 6.14 13.31
C PRO A 58 -10.67 5.37 13.36
N LEU A 59 -9.69 5.83 12.58
CA LEU A 59 -8.38 5.17 12.42
C LEU A 59 -7.67 4.82 13.75
N PRO A 60 -7.63 5.67 14.79
CA PRO A 60 -7.01 5.28 16.07
C PRO A 60 -7.65 4.05 16.72
N GLU A 61 -8.98 3.93 16.64
CA GLU A 61 -9.69 2.76 17.16
C GLU A 61 -9.54 1.54 16.24
N LEU A 62 -9.37 1.77 14.93
CA LEU A 62 -9.06 0.72 13.97
C LEU A 62 -7.67 0.12 14.22
N ILE A 63 -6.66 0.95 14.47
CA ILE A 63 -5.30 0.50 14.82
C ILE A 63 -5.34 -0.35 16.10
N LYS A 64 -6.04 0.12 17.15
CA LYS A 64 -6.22 -0.66 18.39
C LYS A 64 -6.89 -2.02 18.12
N ALA A 65 -7.89 -2.06 17.23
CA ALA A 65 -8.56 -3.30 16.87
C ALA A 65 -7.61 -4.32 16.19
N HIS A 66 -6.62 -3.84 15.41
CA HIS A 66 -5.61 -4.70 14.78
C HIS A 66 -4.45 -5.06 15.74
N LEU A 67 -4.13 -4.22 16.72
CA LEU A 67 -3.13 -4.51 17.76
C LEU A 67 -3.64 -5.49 18.82
N ALA A 68 -4.93 -5.43 19.17
CA ALA A 68 -5.54 -6.33 20.15
C ALA A 68 -5.30 -7.83 19.89
N PRO A 69 -5.49 -8.38 18.66
CA PRO A 69 -5.19 -9.78 18.39
C PRO A 69 -3.70 -10.10 18.50
N LEU A 70 -2.80 -9.13 18.31
CA LEU A 70 -1.35 -9.30 18.48
C LEU A 70 -0.91 -9.26 19.96
N GLY A 71 -1.80 -8.91 20.88
CA GLY A 71 -1.42 -8.60 22.27
C GLY A 71 -0.66 -7.28 22.40
N GLY A 72 -0.69 -6.45 21.35
CA GLY A 72 0.02 -5.17 21.29
C GLY A 72 -0.77 -4.01 21.87
N ILE A 73 -0.07 -2.89 22.06
CA ILE A 73 -0.64 -1.64 22.56
C ILE A 73 -0.12 -0.43 21.78
N LEU A 74 -0.84 0.69 21.86
CA LEU A 74 -0.31 1.97 21.43
C LEU A 74 0.70 2.50 22.45
N ALA A 75 1.86 2.94 21.96
CA ALA A 75 2.86 3.66 22.75
C ALA A 75 2.53 5.16 22.81
N GLU A 76 2.95 5.83 23.88
CA GLU A 76 2.73 7.28 24.05
C GLU A 76 3.70 8.12 23.22
N ASN A 77 4.90 7.59 22.94
CA ASN A 77 5.96 8.27 22.21
C ASN A 77 6.88 7.25 21.50
N THR A 78 7.81 7.77 20.71
CA THR A 78 8.77 6.98 19.92
C THR A 78 9.76 6.20 20.77
N GLU A 79 10.13 6.70 21.96
CA GLU A 79 11.09 6.05 22.86
C GLU A 79 10.52 4.75 23.48
N GLN A 80 9.20 4.68 23.60
CA GLN A 80 8.47 3.54 24.13
C GLN A 80 7.98 2.58 23.04
N ALA A 81 8.20 2.89 21.77
CA ALA A 81 7.67 2.12 20.66
C ALA A 81 8.68 1.10 20.13
N ASP A 82 8.21 -0.09 19.81
CA ASP A 82 8.95 -1.05 18.99
C ASP A 82 8.85 -0.68 17.50
N ILE A 83 7.73 -0.08 17.11
CA ILE A 83 7.40 0.28 15.72
C ILE A 83 6.83 1.70 15.68
N VAL A 84 7.34 2.52 14.78
CA VAL A 84 6.76 3.81 14.41
C VAL A 84 5.91 3.63 13.17
N LEU A 85 4.59 3.64 13.35
CA LEU A 85 3.62 3.50 12.27
C LEU A 85 3.21 4.89 11.76
N PHE A 86 3.63 5.21 10.54
CA PHE A 86 3.15 6.35 9.80
C PHE A 86 1.85 5.99 9.09
N VAL A 87 0.78 6.72 9.39
CA VAL A 87 -0.53 6.52 8.78
C VAL A 87 -0.81 7.69 7.85
N ASN A 88 -0.61 7.49 6.55
CA ASN A 88 -1.09 8.47 5.58
C ASN A 88 -2.60 8.33 5.49
N ALA A 89 -3.33 9.33 5.96
CA ALA A 89 -4.76 9.24 6.16
C ALA A 89 -5.46 10.44 5.54
N PRO A 90 -6.74 10.30 5.18
CA PRO A 90 -7.48 11.42 4.61
C PRO A 90 -7.66 12.52 5.65
N ALA A 91 -7.75 13.76 5.20
CA ALA A 91 -7.98 14.92 6.05
C ALA A 91 -9.40 15.48 5.94
N LEU A 92 -10.06 15.32 4.79
CA LEU A 92 -11.45 15.73 4.58
C LEU A 92 -12.35 14.52 4.41
N GLY A 93 -11.95 13.59 3.54
CA GLY A 93 -12.66 12.35 3.29
C GLY A 93 -11.87 11.47 2.35
N GLN A 94 -11.94 10.15 2.52
CA GLN A 94 -11.12 9.22 1.75
C GLN A 94 -11.43 9.30 0.25
N GLY A 95 -10.43 9.64 -0.57
CA GLY A 95 -10.56 9.58 -2.02
C GLY A 95 -10.46 8.13 -2.53
N ALA A 96 -10.52 7.94 -3.85
CA ALA A 96 -10.34 6.62 -4.47
C ALA A 96 -9.14 6.59 -5.40
N GLY A 97 -8.35 5.53 -5.30
CA GLY A 97 -7.12 5.32 -6.05
C GLY A 97 -7.33 5.32 -7.57
N GLU A 98 -8.50 4.85 -8.01
CA GLU A 98 -8.90 4.79 -9.41
C GLU A 98 -9.06 6.16 -10.10
N PHE A 99 -9.15 7.25 -9.34
CA PHE A 99 -9.27 8.60 -9.90
C PHE A 99 -7.98 9.42 -9.82
N GLN A 100 -7.04 9.03 -8.95
CA GLN A 100 -5.86 9.85 -8.66
C GLN A 100 -5.03 10.16 -9.92
N TRP A 101 -4.80 9.15 -10.77
CA TRP A 101 -3.99 9.34 -11.98
C TRP A 101 -4.63 10.33 -12.95
N MET A 102 -5.95 10.29 -13.11
CA MET A 102 -6.68 11.24 -13.96
C MET A 102 -6.68 12.66 -13.38
N VAL A 103 -6.77 12.79 -12.05
CA VAL A 103 -6.61 14.10 -11.38
C VAL A 103 -5.22 14.66 -11.65
N GLN A 104 -4.17 13.87 -11.41
CA GLN A 104 -2.77 14.30 -11.60
C GLN A 104 -2.43 14.60 -13.05
N ALA A 105 -2.88 13.77 -13.99
CA ALA A 105 -2.63 13.94 -15.43
C ALA A 105 -3.45 15.08 -16.04
N GLY A 106 -4.61 15.38 -15.46
CA GLY A 106 -5.57 16.38 -15.96
C GLY A 106 -6.53 15.80 -17.01
N LEU A 107 -7.83 16.03 -16.80
CA LEU A 107 -8.89 15.44 -17.64
C LEU A 107 -8.79 15.79 -19.12
N GLU A 108 -8.36 17.01 -19.48
CA GLU A 108 -8.21 17.41 -20.89
C GLU A 108 -7.05 16.67 -21.58
N TYR A 109 -5.96 16.43 -20.85
CA TYR A 109 -4.88 15.60 -21.36
C TYR A 109 -5.37 14.17 -21.57
N VAL A 110 -6.06 13.58 -20.59
CA VAL A 110 -6.63 12.23 -20.72
C VAL A 110 -7.62 12.16 -21.89
N ARG A 111 -8.50 13.16 -22.05
CA ARG A 111 -9.43 13.27 -23.18
C ARG A 111 -8.71 13.28 -24.54
N SER A 112 -7.53 13.90 -24.61
CA SER A 112 -6.73 13.94 -25.84
C SER A 112 -6.15 12.58 -26.25
N LEU A 113 -6.00 11.65 -25.29
CA LEU A 113 -5.51 10.29 -25.54
C LEU A 113 -6.62 9.33 -25.99
N LEU A 114 -7.89 9.71 -25.77
CA LEU A 114 -9.05 8.85 -26.02
C LEU A 114 -9.53 8.90 -27.49
N PRO A 115 -9.98 7.76 -28.04
CA PRO A 115 -10.72 7.75 -29.30
C PRO A 115 -12.03 8.54 -29.18
N GLU A 116 -12.54 9.08 -30.30
CA GLU A 116 -13.69 10.00 -30.32
C GLU A 116 -14.93 9.44 -29.59
N GLY A 117 -15.23 8.16 -29.79
CA GLY A 117 -16.38 7.49 -29.16
C GLY A 117 -16.28 7.33 -27.63
N PHE A 118 -15.11 7.56 -27.04
CA PHE A 118 -14.86 7.41 -25.61
C PHE A 118 -14.70 8.73 -24.88
N LYS A 119 -14.59 9.87 -25.59
CA LYS A 119 -14.39 11.18 -24.96
C LYS A 119 -15.52 11.56 -23.98
N GLY A 120 -16.75 11.11 -24.24
CA GLY A 120 -17.90 11.33 -23.35
C GLY A 120 -17.76 10.66 -21.98
N TYR A 121 -16.88 9.66 -21.83
CA TYR A 121 -16.56 9.08 -20.52
C TYR A 121 -15.94 10.13 -19.57
N ILE A 122 -15.12 11.02 -20.11
CA ILE A 122 -14.46 12.07 -19.30
C ILE A 122 -15.48 13.05 -18.72
N ASP A 123 -16.56 13.34 -19.45
CA ASP A 123 -17.64 14.19 -18.96
C ASP A 123 -18.38 13.53 -17.78
N GLN A 124 -18.55 12.20 -17.80
CA GLN A 124 -19.13 11.45 -16.69
C GLN A 124 -18.21 11.50 -15.46
N VAL A 125 -16.91 11.21 -15.65
CA VAL A 125 -15.90 11.28 -14.58
C VAL A 125 -15.83 12.67 -13.96
N ALA A 126 -15.87 13.73 -14.76
CA ALA A 126 -15.83 15.11 -14.26
C ALA A 126 -16.99 15.45 -13.31
N SER A 127 -18.13 14.78 -13.46
CA SER A 127 -19.32 14.95 -12.62
C SER A 127 -19.43 13.91 -11.48
N ASP A 128 -18.55 12.91 -11.45
CA ASP A 128 -18.59 11.83 -10.47
C ASP A 128 -18.27 12.36 -9.06
N PRO A 129 -19.15 12.16 -8.06
CA PRO A 129 -18.92 12.61 -6.69
C PRO A 129 -17.63 12.08 -6.07
N LEU A 130 -17.22 10.85 -6.39
CA LEU A 130 -16.00 10.22 -5.88
C LEU A 130 -14.76 10.78 -6.58
N PHE A 131 -14.83 11.12 -7.88
CA PHE A 131 -13.78 11.89 -8.54
C PHE A 131 -13.58 13.26 -7.89
N LEU A 132 -14.67 13.99 -7.64
CA LEU A 132 -14.62 15.29 -6.97
C LEU A 132 -14.05 15.19 -5.55
N LYS A 133 -14.47 14.18 -4.77
CA LYS A 133 -13.91 13.87 -3.43
C LYS A 133 -12.42 13.59 -3.51
N THR A 134 -11.99 12.76 -4.47
CA THR A 134 -10.58 12.42 -4.69
C THR A 134 -9.75 13.65 -5.02
N ARG A 135 -10.20 14.50 -5.95
CA ARG A 135 -9.52 15.75 -6.29
C ARG A 135 -9.39 16.66 -5.07
N CYS A 136 -10.48 16.87 -4.33
CA CYS A 136 -10.45 17.69 -3.11
C CYS A 136 -9.45 17.15 -2.07
N GLU A 137 -9.35 15.84 -1.91
CA GLU A 137 -8.42 15.20 -0.98
C GLU A 137 -6.96 15.29 -1.46
N MET A 138 -6.70 15.24 -2.77
CA MET A 138 -5.35 15.45 -3.34
C MET A 138 -4.89 16.91 -3.25
N GLU A 139 -5.80 17.87 -3.35
CA GLU A 139 -5.48 19.32 -3.38
C GLU A 139 -5.57 20.00 -2.01
N THR A 140 -5.99 19.28 -0.96
CA THR A 140 -6.24 19.87 0.35
C THR A 140 -4.95 20.35 1.03
N PRO A 141 -4.89 21.59 1.55
CA PRO A 141 -3.73 22.07 2.31
C PRO A 141 -3.65 21.44 3.72
N ARG A 142 -4.62 20.60 4.09
CA ARG A 142 -4.65 19.91 5.39
C ARG A 142 -3.71 18.71 5.45
N ARG A 143 -3.09 18.35 4.31
CA ARG A 143 -2.07 17.32 4.20
C ARG A 143 -0.85 17.92 3.53
N SER A 144 0.33 17.44 3.92
CA SER A 144 1.57 17.73 3.22
C SER A 144 2.34 16.43 3.08
N PRO A 145 2.13 15.67 1.99
CA PRO A 145 2.85 14.44 1.73
C PRO A 145 4.38 14.65 1.77
N GLU A 146 4.90 15.80 1.34
CA GLU A 146 6.34 16.09 1.31
C GLU A 146 6.95 16.29 2.70
N GLU A 147 6.24 16.96 3.63
CA GLU A 147 6.65 16.97 5.04
C GLU A 147 6.56 15.57 5.65
N PHE A 148 5.48 14.85 5.35
CA PHE A 148 5.25 13.52 5.87
C PHE A 148 6.35 12.54 5.44
N VAL A 149 6.78 12.57 4.18
CA VAL A 149 7.93 11.80 3.69
C VAL A 149 9.20 12.19 4.43
N ARG A 150 9.51 13.48 4.58
CA ARG A 150 10.70 13.90 5.35
C ARG A 150 10.67 13.37 6.78
N ALA A 151 9.51 13.34 7.43
CA ALA A 151 9.35 12.76 8.74
C ALA A 151 9.55 11.22 8.75
N ILE A 152 9.04 10.51 7.75
CA ILE A 152 9.26 9.07 7.55
C ILE A 152 10.75 8.77 7.39
N LEU A 153 11.43 9.45 6.46
CA LEU A 153 12.85 9.22 6.19
C LEU A 153 13.70 9.55 7.42
N SER A 154 13.36 10.62 8.14
CA SER A 154 14.03 10.96 9.40
C SER A 154 13.86 9.86 10.47
N SER A 155 12.67 9.25 10.57
CA SER A 155 12.43 8.10 11.47
C SER A 155 13.30 6.90 11.10
N VAL A 156 13.38 6.57 9.81
CA VAL A 156 14.24 5.50 9.29
C VAL A 156 15.72 5.77 9.57
N GLN A 157 16.20 6.99 9.31
CA GLN A 157 17.60 7.38 9.54
C GLN A 157 18.00 7.35 11.01
N GLN A 158 17.06 7.62 11.92
CA GLN A 158 17.26 7.48 13.37
C GLN A 158 17.28 6.02 13.84
N GLY A 159 17.04 5.05 12.94
CA GLY A 159 17.07 3.62 13.24
C GLY A 159 15.78 3.07 13.83
N PHE A 160 14.68 3.84 13.81
CA PHE A 160 13.39 3.32 14.23
C PHE A 160 12.86 2.29 13.22
N THR A 161 12.27 1.21 13.73
CA THR A 161 11.50 0.28 12.89
C THR A 161 10.26 1.01 12.39
N THR A 162 10.33 1.49 11.16
CA THR A 162 9.35 2.44 10.60
C THR A 162 8.47 1.73 9.59
N ALA A 163 7.15 1.84 9.74
CA ALA A 163 6.18 1.23 8.84
C ALA A 163 5.19 2.28 8.32
N ILE A 164 4.60 2.06 7.15
CA ILE A 164 3.63 2.98 6.53
C ILE A 164 2.34 2.24 6.20
N ALA A 165 1.23 2.75 6.72
CA ALA A 165 -0.12 2.42 6.25
C ALA A 165 -0.66 3.61 5.44
N ASP A 166 -0.78 3.41 4.13
CA ASP A 166 -1.25 4.42 3.18
C ASP A 166 -2.74 4.24 2.89
N VAL A 167 -3.57 4.98 3.62
CA VAL A 167 -5.02 4.83 3.63
C VAL A 167 -5.73 6.14 3.28
N ALA A 168 -5.00 7.12 2.75
CA ALA A 168 -5.55 8.39 2.28
C ALA A 168 -6.56 8.19 1.15
N PHE A 169 -6.31 7.19 0.32
CA PHE A 169 -7.15 6.78 -0.79
C PHE A 169 -7.49 5.30 -0.64
N VAL A 170 -8.72 4.94 -0.97
CA VAL A 170 -9.15 3.54 -1.01
C VAL A 170 -8.70 2.90 -2.32
N ASN A 171 -8.41 1.61 -2.31
CA ASN A 171 -8.02 0.81 -3.47
C ASN A 171 -6.71 1.24 -4.15
N GLY A 172 -5.77 1.86 -3.45
CA GLY A 172 -4.45 2.16 -4.01
C GLY A 172 -3.74 3.25 -3.23
N SER A 173 -2.42 3.19 -3.23
CA SER A 173 -1.57 4.16 -2.54
C SER A 173 -1.77 5.59 -3.04
N ASP A 174 -1.47 6.56 -2.20
CA ASP A 174 -1.35 7.95 -2.56
C ASP A 174 -0.23 8.15 -3.58
N LEU A 175 -0.59 8.72 -4.74
CA LEU A 175 0.36 8.94 -5.83
C LEU A 175 1.52 9.86 -5.44
N ILE A 176 1.25 10.90 -4.66
CA ILE A 176 2.29 11.86 -4.23
C ILE A 176 3.20 11.18 -3.22
N LEU A 177 2.64 10.45 -2.25
CA LEU A 177 3.43 9.73 -1.24
C LEU A 177 4.35 8.70 -1.89
N GLY A 178 3.81 7.83 -2.76
CA GLY A 178 4.58 6.80 -3.44
C GLY A 178 5.64 7.40 -4.37
N GLN A 179 5.32 8.47 -5.09
CA GLN A 179 6.26 9.16 -5.96
C GLN A 179 7.43 9.77 -5.18
N GLU A 180 7.18 10.41 -4.05
CA GLU A 180 8.25 10.99 -3.23
C GLU A 180 9.08 9.90 -2.54
N LEU A 181 8.46 8.87 -1.94
CA LEU A 181 9.18 7.76 -1.30
C LEU A 181 10.16 7.06 -2.26
N THR A 182 9.73 6.80 -3.49
CA THR A 182 10.53 6.07 -4.50
C THR A 182 11.71 6.86 -5.06
N ARG A 183 11.95 8.08 -4.57
CA ARG A 183 13.16 8.88 -4.89
C ARG A 183 14.26 8.75 -3.84
N HIS A 184 13.99 8.09 -2.72
CA HIS A 184 14.89 8.06 -1.56
C HIS A 184 15.30 6.62 -1.22
N PRO A 185 16.60 6.29 -1.20
CA PRO A 185 17.08 4.96 -0.81
C PRO A 185 16.61 4.51 0.57
N GLU A 186 16.43 5.44 1.52
CA GLU A 186 15.95 5.12 2.87
C GLU A 186 14.56 4.46 2.87
N ALA A 187 13.75 4.66 1.82
CA ALA A 187 12.46 4.01 1.68
C ALA A 187 12.56 2.48 1.53
N ALA A 188 13.72 1.95 1.12
CA ALA A 188 14.00 0.51 1.06
C ALA A 188 14.26 -0.13 2.44
N ARG A 189 14.40 0.69 3.49
CA ARG A 189 14.64 0.25 4.88
C ARG A 189 13.38 0.20 5.74
N LEU A 190 12.20 0.49 5.17
CA LEU A 190 10.94 0.39 5.90
C LEU A 190 10.69 -1.04 6.37
N ALA A 191 10.11 -1.16 7.55
CA ALA A 191 9.66 -2.44 8.09
C ALA A 191 8.42 -2.98 7.37
N ALA A 192 7.59 -2.08 6.83
CA ALA A 192 6.44 -2.39 6.00
C ALA A 192 5.95 -1.15 5.24
N TYR A 193 5.32 -1.38 4.09
CA TYR A 193 4.58 -0.39 3.31
C TYR A 193 3.33 -1.07 2.76
N GLY A 194 2.19 -0.39 2.76
CA GLY A 194 0.99 -0.88 2.10
C GLY A 194 -0.03 0.23 1.89
N GLY A 195 -0.85 0.09 0.86
CA GLY A 195 -1.95 0.99 0.49
C GLY A 195 -3.03 0.33 -0.35
N TRP A 196 -3.15 -1.00 -0.25
CA TRP A 196 -4.12 -1.78 -1.01
C TRP A 196 -5.50 -1.84 -0.34
N ASN A 197 -6.54 -1.81 -1.19
CA ASN A 197 -7.94 -2.10 -0.84
C ASN A 197 -8.52 -1.14 0.22
N THR A 198 -8.81 -1.59 1.45
CA THR A 198 -9.37 -0.78 2.53
C THR A 198 -8.35 -0.42 3.60
N ALA A 199 -8.69 0.52 4.48
CA ALA A 199 -7.81 0.91 5.57
C ALA A 199 -7.49 -0.26 6.51
N GLY A 200 -8.48 -1.09 6.80
CA GLY A 200 -8.31 -2.27 7.63
C GLY A 200 -7.44 -3.34 6.95
N ASN A 201 -7.63 -3.63 5.65
CA ASN A 201 -6.75 -4.54 4.92
C ASN A 201 -5.30 -4.02 4.95
N THR A 202 -5.09 -2.76 4.59
CA THR A 202 -3.77 -2.13 4.64
C THR A 202 -3.13 -2.21 6.04
N LEU A 203 -3.86 -1.86 7.10
CA LEU A 203 -3.36 -1.93 8.48
C LEU A 203 -3.01 -3.36 8.90
N GLY A 204 -3.84 -4.34 8.52
CA GLY A 204 -3.59 -5.76 8.80
C GLY A 204 -2.28 -6.25 8.21
N THR A 205 -2.08 -6.02 6.90
CA THR A 205 -0.84 -6.39 6.19
C THR A 205 0.38 -5.69 6.79
N VAL A 206 0.29 -4.36 6.97
CA VAL A 206 1.41 -3.52 7.43
C VAL A 206 1.81 -3.87 8.85
N LEU A 207 0.85 -4.04 9.76
CA LEU A 207 1.15 -4.42 11.14
C LEU A 207 1.72 -5.83 11.23
N ALA A 208 1.18 -6.78 10.48
CA ALA A 208 1.72 -8.15 10.44
C ALA A 208 3.19 -8.15 9.99
N GLN A 209 3.50 -7.52 8.84
CA GLN A 209 4.86 -7.44 8.31
C GLN A 209 5.79 -6.68 9.26
N ALA A 210 5.38 -5.52 9.77
CA ALA A 210 6.21 -4.68 10.63
C ALA A 210 6.56 -5.36 11.96
N VAL A 211 5.60 -6.06 12.57
CA VAL A 211 5.80 -6.80 13.82
C VAL A 211 6.73 -8.00 13.61
N LEU A 212 6.54 -8.78 12.54
CA LEU A 212 7.46 -9.85 12.20
C LEU A 212 8.87 -9.34 11.92
N ARG A 213 8.99 -8.19 11.24
CA ARG A 213 10.30 -7.56 10.99
C ARG A 213 10.95 -7.08 12.28
N ALA A 214 10.21 -6.39 13.15
CA ALA A 214 10.70 -5.94 14.46
C ALA A 214 11.21 -7.14 15.29
N LEU A 215 10.44 -8.23 15.31
CA LEU A 215 10.80 -9.45 16.01
C LEU A 215 12.08 -10.09 15.45
N ALA A 216 12.17 -10.23 14.12
CA ALA A 216 13.36 -10.78 13.46
C ALA A 216 14.61 -9.92 13.76
N LEU A 217 14.50 -8.59 13.70
CA LEU A 217 15.61 -7.70 14.03
C LEU A 217 16.08 -7.88 15.49
N LYS A 218 15.16 -8.02 16.45
CA LYS A 218 15.50 -8.26 17.86
C LYS A 218 16.23 -9.58 18.10
N GLN A 219 15.91 -10.61 17.32
CA GLN A 219 16.50 -11.95 17.45
C GLN A 219 17.76 -12.14 16.60
N GLY A 220 18.11 -11.17 15.76
CA GLY A 220 19.12 -11.31 14.72
C GLY A 220 18.52 -11.99 13.49
N ALA A 221 18.04 -11.18 12.54
CA ALA A 221 17.31 -11.67 11.38
C ALA A 221 18.20 -12.60 10.52
N THR A 222 17.68 -13.77 10.14
CA THR A 222 18.41 -14.66 9.23
C THR A 222 18.41 -14.08 7.81
N PRO A 223 19.33 -14.55 6.93
CA PRO A 223 19.30 -14.18 5.52
C PRO A 223 17.96 -14.49 4.85
N GLU A 224 17.33 -15.63 5.15
CA GLU A 224 16.04 -16.03 4.60
C GLU A 224 14.91 -15.09 5.03
N GLN A 225 14.87 -14.73 6.32
CA GLN A 225 13.89 -13.78 6.85
C GLN A 225 14.07 -12.38 6.23
N THR A 226 15.33 -11.96 6.04
CA THR A 226 15.64 -10.68 5.41
C THR A 226 15.24 -10.68 3.94
N ARG A 227 15.52 -11.76 3.21
CA ARG A 227 15.11 -11.92 1.81
C ARG A 227 13.59 -11.85 1.66
N ALA A 228 12.85 -12.65 2.43
CA ALA A 228 11.38 -12.67 2.38
C ALA A 228 10.77 -11.30 2.72
N HIS A 229 11.34 -10.58 3.69
CA HIS A 229 10.91 -9.23 4.02
C HIS A 229 11.10 -8.25 2.84
N LEU A 230 12.27 -8.28 2.18
CA LEU A 230 12.58 -7.40 1.08
C LEU A 230 11.77 -7.73 -0.18
N GLU A 231 11.59 -9.02 -0.50
CA GLU A 231 10.72 -9.47 -1.59
C GLU A 231 9.29 -8.97 -1.40
N PHE A 232 8.75 -9.10 -0.19
CA PHE A 232 7.40 -8.64 0.11
C PHE A 232 7.30 -7.11 0.09
N LEU A 233 8.25 -6.39 0.70
CA LEU A 233 8.28 -4.92 0.66
C LEU A 233 8.36 -4.38 -0.78
N PHE A 234 9.25 -4.94 -1.60
CA PHE A 234 9.38 -4.57 -3.01
C PHE A 234 8.09 -4.85 -3.79
N THR A 235 7.45 -5.98 -3.52
CA THR A 235 6.14 -6.32 -4.10
C THR A 235 5.07 -5.30 -3.71
N ARG A 236 5.02 -4.85 -2.45
CA ARG A 236 4.04 -3.84 -2.01
C ARG A 236 4.24 -2.48 -2.71
N TYR A 237 5.48 -2.07 -2.97
CA TYR A 237 5.72 -0.87 -3.78
C TYR A 237 5.25 -1.03 -5.22
N LEU A 238 5.49 -2.18 -5.84
CA LEU A 238 5.05 -2.43 -7.22
C LEU A 238 3.55 -2.64 -7.36
N ASP A 239 2.90 -3.31 -6.41
CA ASP A 239 1.46 -3.55 -6.42
C ASP A 239 0.73 -2.29 -5.98
N ASP A 240 0.83 -1.90 -4.71
CA ASP A 240 -0.02 -0.88 -4.09
C ASP A 240 0.19 0.51 -4.70
N TYR A 241 1.43 0.88 -5.04
CA TYR A 241 1.74 2.13 -5.74
C TYR A 241 1.83 1.95 -7.26
N GLY A 242 2.72 1.08 -7.73
CA GLY A 242 2.98 0.94 -9.16
C GLY A 242 1.77 0.48 -9.97
N PHE A 243 1.06 -0.54 -9.51
CA PHE A 243 -0.09 -1.09 -10.22
C PHE A 243 -1.40 -0.41 -9.80
N GLN A 244 -1.76 -0.45 -8.52
CA GLN A 244 -3.09 -0.07 -8.06
C GLN A 244 -3.37 1.42 -8.19
N ALA A 245 -2.37 2.26 -7.90
CA ALA A 245 -2.51 3.71 -8.00
C ALA A 245 -2.25 4.23 -9.43
N ILE A 246 -1.32 3.62 -10.18
CA ILE A 246 -0.92 4.09 -11.51
C ILE A 246 -1.45 3.18 -12.63
N GLU A 247 -0.87 2.00 -12.80
CA GLU A 247 -1.01 1.24 -14.06
C GLU A 247 -2.41 0.66 -14.28
N ARG A 248 -3.11 0.29 -13.21
CA ARG A 248 -4.51 -0.17 -13.28
C ARG A 248 -5.40 0.92 -13.86
N THR A 249 -5.34 2.13 -13.27
CA THR A 249 -6.13 3.28 -13.72
C THR A 249 -5.73 3.67 -15.13
N ARG A 250 -4.43 3.85 -15.38
CA ARG A 250 -3.90 4.23 -16.69
C ARG A 250 -4.37 3.25 -17.77
N SER A 251 -4.18 1.95 -17.58
CA SER A 251 -4.66 0.93 -18.53
C SER A 251 -6.17 0.95 -18.70
N MET A 252 -6.91 1.12 -17.62
CA MET A 252 -8.36 1.18 -17.65
C MET A 252 -8.86 2.38 -18.49
N VAL A 253 -8.20 3.53 -18.39
CA VAL A 253 -8.67 4.77 -19.04
C VAL A 253 -7.99 5.10 -20.36
N THR A 254 -6.84 4.51 -20.69
CA THR A 254 -6.17 4.74 -21.99
C THR A 254 -6.12 3.50 -22.86
N ASP A 255 -5.66 2.38 -22.32
CA ASP A 255 -5.36 1.19 -23.12
C ASP A 255 -6.64 0.43 -23.52
N LEU A 256 -7.61 0.29 -22.60
CA LEU A 256 -8.89 -0.35 -22.90
C LEU A 256 -9.69 0.42 -23.97
N PRO A 257 -9.90 1.74 -23.88
CA PRO A 257 -10.55 2.50 -24.94
C PRO A 257 -9.85 2.40 -26.30
N GLY A 258 -8.51 2.36 -26.32
CA GLY A 258 -7.73 2.14 -27.54
C GLY A 258 -8.02 0.80 -28.22
N LEU A 259 -8.53 -0.18 -27.47
CA LEU A 259 -8.98 -1.48 -27.96
C LEU A 259 -10.51 -1.57 -28.13
N GLY A 260 -11.22 -0.45 -28.02
CA GLY A 260 -12.68 -0.39 -28.16
C GLY A 260 -13.46 -0.91 -26.94
N ILE A 261 -12.82 -1.00 -25.77
CA ILE A 261 -13.44 -1.47 -24.53
C ILE A 261 -13.67 -0.28 -23.59
N LEU A 262 -14.87 -0.20 -23.00
CA LEU A 262 -15.16 0.81 -21.98
C LEU A 262 -14.31 0.55 -20.72
N PRO A 263 -13.87 1.62 -20.02
CA PRO A 263 -13.18 1.51 -18.74
C PRO A 263 -13.88 0.52 -17.80
N THR A 264 -13.16 -0.51 -17.35
CA THR A 264 -13.69 -1.53 -16.44
C THR A 264 -12.56 -2.27 -15.72
N VAL A 265 -12.87 -2.78 -14.52
CA VAL A 265 -12.04 -3.71 -13.75
C VAL A 265 -12.57 -5.14 -13.76
N GLN A 266 -13.60 -5.40 -14.58
CA GLN A 266 -14.18 -6.73 -14.76
C GLN A 266 -13.28 -7.62 -15.63
N ARG A 267 -13.63 -8.91 -15.70
CA ARG A 267 -12.95 -9.86 -16.59
C ARG A 267 -13.01 -9.37 -18.04
N LEU A 268 -11.86 -9.30 -18.67
CA LEU A 268 -11.69 -8.94 -20.06
C LEU A 268 -11.79 -10.18 -20.97
N PRO A 269 -12.18 -10.01 -22.25
CA PRO A 269 -12.00 -11.05 -23.26
C PRO A 269 -10.54 -11.49 -23.35
N ASP A 270 -10.29 -12.78 -23.57
CA ASP A 270 -8.95 -13.38 -23.50
C ASP A 270 -7.90 -12.64 -24.35
N GLU A 271 -8.20 -12.34 -25.61
CA GLU A 271 -7.29 -11.63 -26.52
C GLU A 271 -7.01 -10.17 -26.08
N ILE A 272 -7.97 -9.53 -25.41
CA ILE A 272 -7.80 -8.18 -24.87
C ILE A 272 -6.96 -8.24 -23.61
N ALA A 273 -7.23 -9.20 -22.73
CA ALA A 273 -6.50 -9.40 -21.49
C ALA A 273 -5.00 -9.64 -21.76
N GLU A 274 -4.66 -10.46 -22.75
CA GLU A 274 -3.27 -10.72 -23.13
C GLU A 274 -2.53 -9.44 -23.57
N LYS A 275 -3.19 -8.58 -24.35
CA LYS A 275 -2.61 -7.30 -24.79
C LYS A 275 -2.42 -6.34 -23.62
N ILE A 276 -3.42 -6.24 -22.74
CA ILE A 276 -3.37 -5.38 -21.57
C ILE A 276 -2.32 -5.87 -20.57
N GLU A 277 -2.24 -7.18 -20.33
CA GLU A 277 -1.22 -7.79 -19.47
C GLU A 277 0.19 -7.50 -20.01
N ALA A 278 0.42 -7.63 -21.32
CA ALA A 278 1.70 -7.29 -21.92
C ALA A 278 2.07 -5.80 -21.72
N CYS A 279 1.10 -4.89 -21.87
CA CYS A 279 1.30 -3.46 -21.64
C CYS A 279 1.61 -3.14 -20.16
N VAL A 280 0.82 -3.69 -19.24
CA VAL A 280 1.03 -3.51 -17.79
C VAL A 280 2.36 -4.11 -17.36
N SER A 281 2.68 -5.32 -17.83
CA SER A 281 3.95 -6.00 -17.54
C SER A 281 5.15 -5.18 -17.99
N ALA A 282 5.16 -4.67 -19.22
CA ALA A 282 6.26 -3.84 -19.72
C ALA A 282 6.48 -2.58 -18.88
N ARG A 283 5.40 -1.92 -18.43
CA ARG A 283 5.50 -0.69 -17.62
C ARG A 283 5.87 -0.97 -16.17
N LEU A 284 5.33 -2.01 -15.55
CA LEU A 284 5.72 -2.41 -14.20
C LEU A 284 7.16 -2.92 -14.15
N LEU A 285 7.67 -3.61 -15.19
CA LEU A 285 9.08 -3.98 -15.28
C LEU A 285 10.00 -2.74 -15.33
N ALA A 286 9.61 -1.70 -16.07
CA ALA A 286 10.36 -0.45 -16.11
C ALA A 286 10.33 0.29 -14.75
N GLN A 287 9.18 0.26 -14.05
CA GLN A 287 9.08 0.77 -12.69
C GLN A 287 9.93 -0.06 -11.70
N ALA A 288 9.95 -1.39 -11.85
CA ALA A 288 10.77 -2.29 -11.04
C ALA A 288 12.26 -2.01 -11.18
N GLN A 289 12.76 -1.72 -12.39
CA GLN A 289 14.15 -1.32 -12.59
C GLN A 289 14.50 -0.02 -11.87
N SER A 290 13.57 0.94 -11.87
CA SER A 290 13.76 2.21 -11.16
C SER A 290 13.73 2.01 -9.64
N LEU A 291 12.85 1.12 -9.16
CA LEU A 291 12.73 0.76 -7.76
C LEU A 291 13.92 -0.08 -7.27
N GLU A 292 14.43 -1.02 -8.07
CA GLU A 292 15.61 -1.82 -7.74
C GLU A 292 16.80 -0.91 -7.40
N LYS A 293 16.98 0.17 -8.18
CA LYS A 293 18.03 1.14 -7.93
C LYS A 293 18.00 1.72 -6.53
N ILE A 294 16.82 2.04 -5.96
CA ILE A 294 16.77 2.58 -4.61
C ILE A 294 17.14 1.53 -3.54
N PHE A 295 16.86 0.25 -3.78
CA PHE A 295 17.25 -0.85 -2.88
C PHE A 295 18.77 -1.11 -2.95
N LEU A 296 19.36 -1.02 -4.15
CA LEU A 296 20.81 -1.09 -4.37
C LEU A 296 21.53 0.08 -3.70
N ASP A 297 21.06 1.32 -3.94
CA ASP A 297 21.65 2.54 -3.38
C ASP A 297 21.56 2.56 -1.83
N ALA A 298 20.54 1.89 -1.26
CA ALA A 298 20.39 1.72 0.18
C ALA A 298 21.32 0.65 0.78
N GLY A 299 22.01 -0.13 -0.06
CA GLY A 299 22.83 -1.26 0.35
C GLY A 299 22.02 -2.40 0.97
N MET A 300 20.77 -2.59 0.53
CA MET A 300 19.87 -3.60 1.09
C MET A 300 19.93 -4.93 0.33
N VAL A 301 20.37 -4.90 -0.92
CA VAL A 301 20.38 -6.04 -1.86
C VAL A 301 21.57 -5.94 -2.80
N GLN A 302 21.97 -7.07 -3.37
CA GLN A 302 22.90 -7.14 -4.50
C GLN A 302 22.18 -6.99 -5.83
N SER A 303 20.99 -7.57 -5.95
CA SER A 303 20.11 -7.46 -7.12
C SER A 303 18.68 -7.91 -6.78
N ILE A 304 17.73 -7.49 -7.61
CA ILE A 304 16.33 -7.90 -7.54
C ILE A 304 15.88 -8.36 -8.93
N HIS A 305 15.37 -9.59 -9.01
CA HIS A 305 14.84 -10.12 -10.26
C HIS A 305 13.31 -10.18 -10.21
N VAL A 306 12.66 -9.51 -11.16
CA VAL A 306 11.21 -9.64 -11.41
C VAL A 306 11.01 -10.52 -12.63
N SER A 307 10.58 -11.77 -12.41
CA SER A 307 10.53 -12.80 -13.47
C SER A 307 9.17 -12.90 -14.16
N GLN A 308 8.09 -12.58 -13.44
CA GLN A 308 6.74 -12.73 -13.97
C GLN A 308 5.81 -11.63 -13.43
N ILE A 309 5.02 -11.04 -14.34
CA ILE A 309 3.91 -10.14 -14.05
C ILE A 309 2.68 -10.64 -14.79
N VAL A 310 1.60 -10.90 -14.06
CA VAL A 310 0.33 -11.40 -14.62
C VAL A 310 -0.85 -10.62 -14.08
N LEU A 311 -1.95 -10.60 -14.82
CA LEU A 311 -3.25 -10.12 -14.39
C LEU A 311 -4.14 -11.31 -14.05
N PRO A 312 -4.23 -11.70 -12.76
CA PRO A 312 -5.08 -12.80 -12.33
C PRO A 312 -6.51 -12.60 -12.83
N TRP A 313 -7.17 -13.71 -13.17
CA TRP A 313 -8.56 -13.72 -13.66
C TRP A 313 -8.82 -12.87 -14.91
N LYS A 314 -7.76 -12.40 -15.59
CA LYS A 314 -7.84 -11.57 -16.81
C LYS A 314 -8.56 -10.25 -16.55
N ARG A 315 -8.27 -9.58 -15.43
CA ARG A 315 -8.92 -8.33 -15.02
C ARG A 315 -7.93 -7.32 -14.43
N LEU A 316 -8.24 -6.03 -14.57
CA LEU A 316 -7.49 -4.92 -13.98
C LEU A 316 -7.93 -4.67 -12.53
N PHE A 317 -7.76 -5.67 -11.67
CA PHE A 317 -8.11 -5.56 -10.25
C PHE A 317 -6.92 -5.88 -9.34
N GLU A 318 -6.28 -7.03 -9.56
CA GLU A 318 -5.05 -7.40 -8.87
C GLU A 318 -3.95 -7.73 -9.88
N VAL A 319 -2.71 -7.80 -9.40
CA VAL A 319 -1.54 -8.19 -10.18
C VAL A 319 -0.77 -9.29 -9.44
N GLY A 320 -0.32 -10.30 -10.16
CA GLY A 320 0.63 -11.28 -9.66
C GLY A 320 2.04 -10.87 -10.05
N ILE A 321 2.95 -10.75 -9.08
CA ILE A 321 4.34 -10.37 -9.31
C ILE A 321 5.24 -11.40 -8.63
N GLN A 322 6.19 -11.97 -9.37
CA GLN A 322 7.23 -12.82 -8.82
C GLN A 322 8.53 -12.02 -8.66
N VAL A 323 8.96 -11.85 -7.41
CA VAL A 323 10.16 -11.09 -7.03
C VAL A 323 11.13 -12.04 -6.33
N GLU A 324 12.39 -12.02 -6.75
CA GLU A 324 13.48 -12.76 -6.12
C GLU A 324 14.60 -11.80 -5.74
N VAL A 325 15.01 -11.82 -4.47
CA VAL A 325 16.06 -10.93 -3.94
C VAL A 325 17.36 -11.70 -3.69
N VAL A 326 18.48 -11.14 -4.18
CA VAL A 326 19.82 -11.59 -3.85
C VAL A 326 20.41 -10.65 -2.80
N LEU A 327 20.83 -11.22 -1.67
CA LEU A 327 21.50 -10.50 -0.59
C LEU A 327 23.02 -10.58 -0.79
N ASP A 328 23.75 -9.64 -0.17
CA ASP A 328 25.21 -9.68 -0.05
C ASP A 328 25.72 -10.83 0.83
#